data_AF-A0AAV0N0F4-F1
#
_entry.id   AF-A0AAV0N0F4-F1
#
_cell.length_a   1.000
_cell.length_b   1.000
_cell.length_c   1.000
_cell.angle_alpha   90.00
_cell.angle_beta   90.00
_cell.angle_gamma   90.00
#
_symmetry.space_group_name_H-M   'P 1'
#
loop_
_entity.id
_entity.type
_entity.pdbx_description
1 polymer ?
#
loop_
_entity_poly.entity_id
_entity_poly.type
_entity_poly.pdbx_seq_one_letter_code
_entity_poly.pdbx_strand_id
1 'polypeptide(L)'
;MDRGSVVYVDTGNSFSSRRIHHFLCENGGPPSKQDDTGIVQRVMSRILRHSVFDINLLFNVLHQLEFVLGSQEYREGCKVQLLIIDSVSSLITPVLGGGSSQGYSLMTSLGVLLKKLAHEHDIAILVTNHMVSGERGNPKPALGESWKSIPHVRLLLSCNYETNTCNISTLKHPSLQAAGRSASFVID
;
A
#
# COMPACT_ATOMS: atom_id res chain seq x y z
N MET A 1 -6.40 -24.91 0.62
CA MET A 1 -5.56 -23.87 1.26
C MET A 1 -5.39 -22.77 0.24
N ASP A 2 -6.16 -21.69 0.41
CA ASP A 2 -6.24 -20.61 -0.56
C ASP A 2 -4.86 -19.96 -0.75
N ARG A 3 -4.34 -20.03 -1.98
CA ARG A 3 -3.05 -19.44 -2.33
C ARG A 3 -3.28 -17.97 -2.63
N GLY A 4 -3.14 -17.14 -1.59
CA GLY A 4 -3.15 -15.69 -1.71
C GLY A 4 -1.85 -15.15 -2.30
N SER A 5 -1.93 -14.21 -3.24
CA SER A 5 -0.79 -13.42 -3.74
C SER A 5 -0.93 -11.95 -3.39
N VAL A 6 0.22 -11.25 -3.36
CA VAL A 6 0.32 -9.82 -3.08
C VAL A 6 0.92 -9.13 -4.29
N VAL A 7 0.28 -8.08 -4.77
CA VAL A 7 0.85 -7.18 -5.78
C VAL A 7 1.43 -5.98 -5.06
N TYR A 8 2.73 -5.73 -5.22
CA TYR A 8 3.44 -4.60 -4.63
C TYR A 8 3.89 -3.65 -5.75
N VAL A 9 3.29 -2.47 -5.81
CA VAL A 9 3.71 -1.39 -6.71
C VAL A 9 4.70 -0.49 -5.98
N ASP A 10 5.96 -0.59 -6.38
CA ASP A 10 7.07 0.16 -5.83
C ASP A 10 7.38 1.37 -6.72
N THR A 11 7.16 2.56 -6.18
CA THR A 11 7.43 3.82 -6.88
C THR A 11 8.70 4.52 -6.43
N GLY A 12 9.23 4.14 -5.27
CA GLY A 12 10.39 4.75 -4.64
C GLY A 12 11.64 3.88 -4.67
N ASN A 13 11.56 2.68 -5.28
CA ASN A 13 12.56 1.63 -5.17
C ASN A 13 12.86 1.25 -3.70
N SER A 14 11.84 1.29 -2.84
CA SER A 14 11.93 1.07 -1.39
C SER A 14 11.76 -0.39 -0.99
N PHE A 15 11.32 -1.26 -1.91
CA PHE A 15 11.06 -2.67 -1.61
C PHE A 15 12.34 -3.43 -1.24
N SER A 16 12.33 -4.06 -0.06
CA SER A 16 13.45 -4.85 0.44
C SER A 16 13.04 -6.30 0.72
N SER A 17 13.47 -7.22 -0.16
CA SER A 17 13.30 -8.66 0.07
C SER A 17 14.07 -9.13 1.30
N ARG A 18 15.19 -8.47 1.65
CA ARG A 18 15.96 -8.76 2.87
C ARG A 18 15.14 -8.51 4.14
N ARG A 19 14.36 -7.42 4.18
CA ARG A 19 13.48 -7.14 5.32
C ARG A 19 12.40 -8.19 5.49
N ILE A 20 11.79 -8.64 4.40
CA ILE A 20 10.79 -9.72 4.44
C ILE A 20 11.42 -11.03 4.91
N HIS A 21 12.61 -11.37 4.42
CA HIS A 21 13.36 -12.53 4.90
C HIS A 21 13.62 -12.46 6.41
N HIS A 22 14.06 -11.30 6.90
CA HIS A 22 14.30 -11.09 8.33
C HIS A 22 13.04 -11.32 9.17
N PHE A 23 11.90 -10.73 8.78
CA PHE A 23 10.62 -10.94 9.47
C PHE A 23 10.17 -12.41 9.49
N LEU A 24 10.51 -13.18 8.44
CA LEU A 24 10.19 -14.61 8.39
C LEU A 24 11.12 -15.44 9.28
N CYS A 25 12.39 -15.06 9.40
CA CYS A 25 13.35 -15.76 10.24
C CYS A 25 13.18 -15.45 11.73
N GLU A 26 12.81 -14.22 12.11
CA GLU A 26 12.64 -13.85 13.52
C GLU A 26 11.31 -14.34 14.12
N ASN A 27 10.27 -14.48 13.29
CA ASN A 27 8.99 -15.04 13.72
C ASN A 27 8.94 -16.57 13.68
N GLY A 28 9.99 -17.23 13.17
CA GLY A 28 10.14 -18.69 13.20
C GLY A 28 10.62 -19.15 14.58
N GLY A 29 10.01 -20.20 15.14
CA GLY A 29 10.47 -20.83 16.38
C GLY A 29 11.91 -21.40 16.28
N PRO A 30 12.37 -22.19 17.27
CA PRO A 30 13.75 -22.68 17.30
C PRO A 30 14.15 -23.37 15.99
N PRO A 31 15.39 -23.18 15.52
CA PRO A 31 15.77 -23.38 14.12
C PRO A 31 15.82 -24.87 13.74
N SER A 32 14.77 -25.38 13.11
CA SER A 32 14.87 -26.55 12.25
C SER A 32 15.27 -26.09 10.84
N LYS A 33 16.57 -25.96 10.60
CA LYS A 33 17.21 -25.35 9.41
C LYS A 33 16.71 -25.80 8.02
N GLN A 34 15.91 -26.86 7.92
CA GLN A 34 15.38 -27.37 6.65
C GLN A 34 14.01 -26.79 6.25
N ASP A 35 13.16 -26.36 7.20
CA ASP A 35 11.79 -25.92 6.88
C ASP A 35 11.70 -24.42 6.53
N ASP A 36 12.56 -23.60 7.15
CA ASP A 36 12.56 -22.13 6.98
C ASP A 36 12.81 -21.71 5.53
N THR A 37 13.74 -22.39 4.84
CA THR A 37 14.11 -22.06 3.46
C THR A 37 12.94 -22.28 2.49
N GLY A 38 12.15 -23.33 2.72
CA GLY A 38 10.97 -23.65 1.91
C GLY A 38 9.82 -22.67 2.14
N ILE A 39 9.64 -22.20 3.38
CA ILE A 39 8.64 -21.18 3.72
C ILE A 39 9.00 -19.84 3.07
N VAL A 40 10.26 -19.40 3.19
CA VAL A 40 10.72 -18.14 2.60
C VAL A 40 10.52 -18.15 1.09
N GLN A 41 10.94 -19.21 0.39
CA GLN A 41 10.77 -19.31 -1.05
C GLN A 41 9.29 -19.26 -1.44
N ARG A 42 8.41 -19.94 -0.69
CA ARG A 42 6.97 -19.96 -0.92
C ARG A 42 6.31 -18.59 -0.69
N VAL A 43 6.74 -17.83 0.32
CA VAL A 43 6.22 -16.48 0.59
C VAL A 43 6.70 -15.52 -0.49
N MET A 44 8.00 -15.53 -0.80
CA MET A 44 8.60 -14.65 -1.81
C MET A 44 7.98 -14.88 -3.19
N SER A 45 7.71 -16.12 -3.59
CA SER A 45 7.09 -16.43 -4.88
C SER A 45 5.64 -15.93 -5.01
N ARG A 46 5.02 -15.47 -3.92
CA ARG A 46 3.65 -14.94 -3.90
C ARG A 46 3.60 -13.42 -3.93
N ILE A 47 4.75 -12.75 -3.83
CA ILE A 47 4.83 -11.28 -3.86
C ILE A 47 5.29 -10.86 -5.26
N LEU A 48 4.36 -10.29 -6.03
CA LEU A 48 4.59 -9.77 -7.36
C LEU A 48 4.93 -8.28 -7.27
N ARG A 49 6.21 -7.95 -7.45
CA ARG A 49 6.69 -6.56 -7.42
C ARG A 49 6.65 -5.93 -8.81
N HIS A 50 6.06 -4.74 -8.92
CA HIS A 50 6.13 -3.88 -10.10
C HIS A 50 6.83 -2.57 -9.76
N SER A 51 7.90 -2.22 -10.46
CA SER A 51 8.55 -0.92 -10.33
C SER A 51 7.87 0.10 -11.24
N VAL A 52 7.40 1.22 -10.71
CA VAL A 52 6.60 2.21 -11.44
C VAL A 52 7.12 3.61 -11.17
N PHE A 53 7.49 4.36 -12.21
CA PHE A 53 8.13 5.67 -12.08
C PHE A 53 7.27 6.85 -12.54
N ASP A 54 6.11 6.59 -13.16
CA ASP A 54 5.15 7.61 -13.54
C ASP A 54 3.70 7.13 -13.35
N ILE A 55 2.76 8.08 -13.38
CA ILE A 55 1.35 7.80 -13.14
C ILE A 55 0.71 6.95 -14.25
N ASN A 56 1.18 7.06 -15.49
CA ASN A 56 0.62 6.31 -16.62
C ASN A 56 0.98 4.82 -16.51
N LEU A 57 2.21 4.53 -16.11
CA LEU A 57 2.65 3.17 -15.83
C LEU A 57 1.89 2.56 -14.64
N LEU A 58 1.53 3.36 -13.63
CA LEU A 58 0.62 2.89 -12.57
C LEU A 58 -0.74 2.48 -13.16
N PHE A 59 -1.36 3.34 -13.99
CA PHE A 59 -2.62 3.00 -14.64
C PHE A 59 -2.51 1.74 -15.50
N ASN A 60 -1.43 1.56 -16.24
CA ASN A 60 -1.20 0.35 -17.04
C ASN A 60 -1.15 -0.91 -16.16
N VAL A 61 -0.42 -0.87 -15.03
CA VAL A 61 -0.37 -2.00 -14.09
C VAL A 61 -1.76 -2.30 -13.51
N LEU A 62 -2.53 -1.26 -13.14
CA LEU A 62 -3.87 -1.44 -12.59
C LEU A 62 -4.88 -1.98 -13.61
N HIS A 63 -4.83 -1.53 -14.86
CA HIS A 63 -5.69 -2.05 -15.93
C HIS A 63 -5.31 -3.47 -16.34
N GLN A 64 -4.01 -3.80 -16.36
CA GLN A 64 -3.57 -5.19 -16.55
C GLN A 64 -4.05 -6.08 -15.40
N LEU A 65 -3.97 -5.59 -14.17
CA LEU A 65 -4.50 -6.31 -13.01
C LEU A 65 -6.01 -6.51 -13.14
N GLU A 66 -6.78 -5.47 -13.43
CA GLU A 66 -8.23 -5.55 -13.70
C GLU A 66 -8.57 -6.59 -14.77
N PHE A 67 -7.84 -6.59 -15.89
CA PHE A 67 -8.02 -7.56 -16.97
C PHE A 67 -7.75 -9.00 -16.51
N VAL A 68 -6.65 -9.24 -15.80
CA VAL A 68 -6.30 -10.57 -15.26
C VAL A 68 -7.34 -11.04 -14.26
N LEU A 69 -7.81 -10.17 -13.36
CA LEU A 69 -8.81 -10.51 -12.37
C LEU A 69 -10.19 -10.80 -12.98
N GLY A 70 -10.48 -10.23 -14.15
CA GLY A 70 -11.68 -10.47 -14.93
C GLY A 70 -11.65 -11.76 -15.78
N SER A 71 -10.47 -12.37 -15.97
CA SER A 71 -10.33 -13.58 -16.80
C SER A 71 -10.84 -14.83 -16.08
N GLN A 72 -11.42 -15.78 -16.83
CA GLN A 72 -11.91 -17.03 -16.27
C GLN A 72 -10.77 -17.91 -15.72
N GLU A 73 -9.58 -17.88 -16.34
CA GLU A 73 -8.39 -18.63 -15.92
C GLU A 73 -7.91 -18.26 -14.52
N TYR A 74 -8.15 -17.02 -14.08
CA TYR A 74 -7.77 -16.56 -12.75
C TYR A 74 -8.60 -17.18 -11.63
N ARG A 75 -9.86 -17.57 -11.91
CA ARG A 75 -10.79 -18.09 -10.89
C ARG A 75 -10.40 -19.47 -10.35
N GLU A 76 -9.54 -20.20 -11.05
CA GLU A 76 -9.10 -21.55 -10.68
C GLU A 76 -7.66 -21.54 -10.09
N GLY A 77 -7.05 -20.37 -9.93
CA GLY A 77 -5.64 -20.18 -9.57
C GLY A 77 -5.35 -19.44 -8.26
N CYS A 78 -4.20 -18.77 -8.22
CA CYS A 78 -3.68 -18.01 -7.08
C CYS A 78 -4.39 -16.64 -7.00
N LYS A 79 -5.26 -16.43 -6.01
CA LYS A 79 -6.05 -15.19 -5.86
C LYS A 79 -5.17 -14.08 -5.27
N VAL A 80 -5.04 -12.96 -5.97
CA VAL A 80 -4.56 -11.68 -5.42
C VAL A 80 -5.48 -11.27 -4.27
N GLN A 81 -4.92 -11.11 -3.09
CA GLN A 81 -5.65 -10.72 -1.88
C GLN A 81 -5.31 -9.29 -1.43
N LEU A 82 -4.13 -8.80 -1.80
CA LEU A 82 -3.63 -7.51 -1.36
C LEU A 82 -2.90 -6.81 -2.50
N LEU A 83 -3.25 -5.55 -2.74
CA LEU A 83 -2.54 -4.61 -3.58
C LEU A 83 -1.92 -3.52 -2.69
N ILE A 84 -0.60 -3.36 -2.74
CA ILE A 84 0.14 -2.31 -2.03
C ILE A 84 0.67 -1.32 -3.07
N ILE A 85 0.44 -0.02 -2.86
CA ILE A 85 1.03 1.04 -3.68
C ILE A 85 1.86 1.95 -2.78
N ASP A 86 3.18 1.90 -2.96
CA ASP A 86 4.16 2.64 -2.16
C ASP A 86 4.98 3.58 -3.04
N SER A 87 4.68 4.87 -3.16
CA SER A 87 3.54 5.65 -2.66
C SER A 87 2.80 6.28 -3.83
N VAL A 88 1.52 6.61 -3.70
CA VAL A 88 0.81 7.36 -4.77
C VAL A 88 1.33 8.80 -4.89
N SER A 89 1.71 9.40 -3.77
CA SER A 89 2.16 10.80 -3.71
C SER A 89 3.43 11.10 -4.51
N SER A 90 4.37 10.16 -4.61
CA SER A 90 5.61 10.32 -5.40
C SER A 90 5.31 10.47 -6.90
N LEU A 91 4.30 9.77 -7.41
CA LEU A 91 3.93 9.82 -8.84
C LEU A 91 3.09 11.04 -9.19
N ILE A 92 2.28 11.54 -8.24
CA ILE A 92 1.34 12.63 -8.47
C ILE A 92 2.00 14.02 -8.27
N THR A 93 3.01 14.13 -7.40
CA THR A 93 3.65 15.42 -7.08
C THR A 93 4.17 16.19 -8.31
N PRO A 94 4.84 15.56 -9.30
CA PRO A 94 5.27 16.25 -10.52
C PRO A 94 4.11 16.80 -11.37
N VAL A 95 2.92 16.21 -11.25
CA VAL A 95 1.74 16.54 -12.07
C VAL A 95 0.86 17.62 -11.42
N LEU A 96 0.95 17.79 -10.09
CA LEU A 96 0.15 18.78 -9.35
C LEU A 96 0.75 20.20 -9.32
N GLY A 97 2.04 20.37 -9.64
CA GLY A 97 2.74 21.65 -9.49
C GLY A 97 2.36 22.73 -10.52
N GLY A 98 1.59 22.41 -11.57
CA GLY A 98 1.36 23.30 -12.72
C GLY A 98 0.08 24.13 -12.70
N GLY A 99 -0.71 24.14 -11.62
CA GLY A 99 -1.99 24.86 -11.55
C GLY A 99 -3.10 24.27 -12.44
N SER A 100 -2.87 23.13 -13.08
CA SER A 100 -3.83 22.46 -13.96
C SER A 100 -4.75 21.51 -13.16
N SER A 101 -6.01 21.40 -13.59
CA SER A 101 -6.99 20.45 -13.06
C SER A 101 -6.63 18.98 -13.35
N GLN A 102 -5.61 18.75 -14.19
CA GLN A 102 -5.21 17.43 -14.67
C GLN A 102 -4.70 16.51 -13.56
N GLY A 103 -3.89 17.01 -12.62
CA GLY A 103 -3.44 16.17 -11.50
C GLY A 103 -4.61 15.72 -10.61
N TYR A 104 -5.61 16.58 -10.43
CA TYR A 104 -6.82 16.25 -9.68
C TYR A 104 -7.72 15.23 -10.39
N SER A 105 -7.88 15.34 -11.71
CA SER A 105 -8.65 14.35 -12.47
C SER A 105 -7.98 12.98 -12.44
N LEU A 106 -6.65 12.92 -12.58
CA LEU A 106 -5.88 11.68 -12.46
C LEU A 106 -6.01 11.05 -11.07
N MET A 107 -5.89 11.83 -10.00
CA MET A 107 -6.12 11.32 -8.63
C MET A 107 -7.53 10.77 -8.46
N THR A 108 -8.54 11.45 -9.00
CA THR A 108 -9.94 11.02 -8.91
C THR A 108 -10.15 9.71 -9.66
N SER A 109 -9.65 9.62 -10.90
CA SER A 109 -9.71 8.41 -11.72
C SER A 109 -8.99 7.23 -11.06
N LEU A 110 -7.82 7.48 -10.48
CA LEU A 110 -7.07 6.47 -9.73
C LEU A 110 -7.90 5.97 -8.53
N GLY A 111 -8.49 6.89 -7.76
CA GLY A 111 -9.34 6.54 -6.63
C GLY A 111 -10.55 5.68 -7.01
N VAL A 112 -11.22 6.02 -8.11
CA VAL A 112 -12.35 5.25 -8.63
C VAL A 112 -11.90 3.85 -9.06
N LEU A 113 -10.79 3.75 -9.80
CA LEU A 113 -10.25 2.46 -10.24
C LEU A 113 -9.86 1.56 -9.07
N LEU A 114 -9.19 2.10 -8.05
CA LEU A 114 -8.85 1.34 -6.84
C LEU A 114 -10.11 0.88 -6.10
N LYS A 115 -11.13 1.73 -5.95
CA LYS A 115 -12.40 1.32 -5.33
C LYS A 115 -13.10 0.22 -6.11
N LYS A 116 -13.11 0.33 -7.43
CA LYS A 116 -13.67 -0.69 -8.33
C LYS A 116 -12.97 -2.03 -8.12
N LEU A 117 -11.64 -2.04 -8.18
CA LEU A 117 -10.83 -3.25 -7.94
C LEU A 117 -11.10 -3.89 -6.58
N ALA A 118 -11.16 -3.08 -5.51
CA ALA A 118 -11.43 -3.57 -4.17
C ALA A 118 -12.83 -4.20 -4.05
N HIS A 119 -13.85 -3.56 -4.64
CA HIS A 119 -15.23 -3.99 -4.54
C HIS A 119 -15.55 -5.19 -5.42
N GLU A 120 -15.13 -5.19 -6.69
CA GLU A 120 -15.49 -6.22 -7.67
C GLU A 120 -14.71 -7.52 -7.48
N HIS A 121 -13.49 -7.45 -6.95
CA HIS A 121 -12.60 -8.61 -6.83
C HIS A 121 -12.27 -9.02 -5.39
N ASP A 122 -12.84 -8.33 -4.39
CA ASP A 122 -12.63 -8.61 -2.97
C ASP A 122 -11.13 -8.60 -2.60
N ILE A 123 -10.47 -7.51 -2.96
CA ILE A 123 -9.03 -7.27 -2.77
C ILE A 123 -8.84 -6.15 -1.75
N ALA A 124 -7.98 -6.38 -0.75
CA ALA A 124 -7.53 -5.31 0.14
C ALA A 124 -6.54 -4.40 -0.59
N ILE A 125 -6.72 -3.08 -0.47
CA ILE A 125 -5.81 -2.10 -1.08
C ILE A 125 -5.18 -1.24 0.00
N LEU A 126 -3.86 -1.23 0.04
CA LEU A 126 -3.05 -0.39 0.91
C LEU A 126 -2.30 0.64 0.06
N VAL A 127 -2.44 1.91 0.40
CA VAL A 127 -1.74 3.01 -0.25
C VAL A 127 -0.96 3.79 0.79
N THR A 128 0.32 4.03 0.53
CA THR A 128 1.13 4.95 1.34
C THR A 128 1.08 6.36 0.75
N ASN A 129 1.26 7.33 1.63
CA ASN A 129 1.25 8.75 1.29
C ASN A 129 2.31 9.48 2.12
N HIS A 130 3.01 10.41 1.49
CA HIS A 130 3.93 11.29 2.18
C HIS A 130 3.21 12.41 2.94
N MET A 131 3.93 13.00 3.89
CA MET A 131 3.55 14.22 4.59
C MET A 131 4.34 15.39 4.03
N VAL A 132 3.69 16.54 3.88
CA VAL A 132 4.30 17.80 3.42
C VAL A 132 4.00 18.92 4.40
N SER A 133 4.80 19.99 4.38
CA SER A 133 4.55 21.17 5.19
C SER A 133 3.32 21.93 4.68
N GLY A 134 2.33 22.10 5.56
CA GLY A 134 1.14 22.89 5.31
C GLY A 134 1.31 24.37 5.65
N GLU A 135 0.19 25.08 5.63
CA GLU A 135 0.15 26.47 6.07
C GLU A 135 0.60 26.56 7.53
N ARG A 136 1.43 27.55 7.84
CA ARG A 136 2.02 27.76 9.17
C ARG A 136 2.93 26.61 9.65
N GLY A 137 3.42 25.77 8.74
CA GLY A 137 4.38 24.70 9.05
C GLY A 137 3.77 23.42 9.63
N ASN A 138 2.45 23.34 9.75
CA ASN A 138 1.78 22.13 10.25
C ASN A 138 1.84 21.01 9.21
N PRO A 139 2.23 19.77 9.59
CA PRO A 139 2.30 18.66 8.64
C PRO A 139 0.91 18.31 8.10
N LYS A 140 0.80 18.13 6.79
CA LYS A 140 -0.43 17.72 6.10
C LYS A 140 -0.15 16.59 5.10
N PRO A 141 -1.13 15.73 4.77
CA PRO A 141 -0.95 14.70 3.75
C PRO A 141 -0.71 15.30 2.36
N ALA A 142 0.24 14.74 1.60
CA ALA A 142 0.65 15.28 0.30
C ALA A 142 -0.48 15.27 -0.75
N LEU A 143 -1.31 14.23 -0.76
CA LEU A 143 -2.41 14.07 -1.72
C LEU A 143 -3.60 15.03 -1.49
N GLY A 144 -3.59 15.82 -0.40
CA GLY A 144 -4.56 16.89 -0.18
C GLY A 144 -6.01 16.43 0.05
N GLU A 145 -6.94 17.40 -0.03
CA GLU A 145 -8.36 17.19 0.29
C GLU A 145 -9.08 16.30 -0.74
N SER A 146 -8.69 16.36 -2.03
CA SER A 146 -9.29 15.54 -3.09
C SER A 146 -9.12 14.03 -2.84
N TRP A 147 -8.07 13.63 -2.14
CA TRP A 147 -7.82 12.22 -1.81
C TRP A 147 -8.48 11.77 -0.50
N LYS A 148 -8.88 12.71 0.36
CA LYS A 148 -9.32 12.44 1.74
C LYS A 148 -10.55 11.53 1.83
N SER A 149 -11.44 11.58 0.84
CA SER A 149 -12.68 10.80 0.79
C SER A 149 -12.50 9.42 0.16
N ILE A 150 -11.39 9.17 -0.55
CA ILE A 150 -11.17 7.93 -1.31
C ILE A 150 -10.96 6.73 -0.37
N PRO A 151 -9.99 6.70 0.57
CA PRO A 151 -9.79 5.55 1.43
C PRO A 151 -10.95 5.34 2.42
N HIS A 152 -11.30 4.08 2.68
CA HIS A 152 -12.24 3.73 3.74
C HIS A 152 -11.65 4.00 5.12
N VAL A 153 -10.40 3.58 5.33
CA VAL A 153 -9.64 3.75 6.56
C VAL A 153 -8.42 4.63 6.29
N ARG A 154 -8.10 5.51 7.23
CA ARG A 154 -6.89 6.36 7.18
C ARG A 154 -6.14 6.24 8.50
N LEU A 155 -4.88 5.89 8.41
CA LEU A 155 -3.96 5.75 9.54
C LEU A 155 -2.86 6.82 9.41
N LEU A 156 -2.49 7.42 10.53
CA LEU A 156 -1.36 8.34 10.64
C LEU A 156 -0.28 7.68 11.48
N LEU A 157 0.91 7.54 10.91
CA LEU A 157 2.09 7.06 11.61
C LEU A 157 2.96 8.25 12.02
N SER A 158 3.47 8.21 13.24
CA SER A 158 4.43 9.17 13.78
C SER A 158 5.47 8.41 14.59
N CYS A 159 6.75 8.73 14.44
CA CYS A 159 7.81 8.05 15.16
C CYS A 159 8.65 9.09 15.92
N ASN A 160 8.93 8.79 17.19
CA ASN A 160 9.91 9.49 17.97
C ASN A 160 11.25 8.76 17.85
N TYR A 161 12.20 9.37 17.15
CA TYR A 161 13.52 8.79 16.91
C TYR A 161 14.39 8.72 18.17
N GLU A 162 14.13 9.54 19.18
CA GLU A 162 14.88 9.51 20.43
C GLU A 162 14.55 8.27 21.27
N THR A 163 13.29 7.81 21.22
CA THR A 163 12.80 6.68 22.01
C THR A 163 12.58 5.41 21.18
N ASN A 164 12.88 5.46 19.87
CA ASN A 164 12.53 4.44 18.87
C ASN A 164 11.06 3.96 18.96
N THR A 165 10.16 4.84 19.42
CA THR A 165 8.75 4.50 19.62
C THR A 165 7.92 5.14 18.52
N CYS A 166 7.14 4.33 17.82
CA CYS A 166 6.17 4.79 16.85
C CYS A 166 4.76 4.74 17.43
N ASN A 167 3.92 5.64 16.95
CA ASN A 167 2.50 5.72 17.27
C ASN A 167 1.72 5.71 15.96
N ILE A 168 0.70 4.87 15.90
CA ILE A 168 -0.31 4.83 14.85
C ILE A 168 -1.64 5.33 15.38
N SER A 169 -2.25 6.29 14.70
CA SER A 169 -3.57 6.82 15.05
C SER A 169 -4.55 6.72 13.88
N THR A 170 -5.82 6.41 14.19
CA THR A 170 -6.87 6.25 13.18
C THR A 170 -7.55 7.59 12.90
N LEU A 171 -7.26 8.19 11.74
CA LEU A 171 -7.86 9.46 11.31
C LEU A 171 -9.28 9.31 10.76
N LYS A 172 -9.57 8.15 10.13
CA LYS A 172 -10.89 7.83 9.57
C LYS A 172 -11.08 6.32 9.62
N HIS A 173 -12.26 5.89 10.04
CA HIS A 173 -12.66 4.49 9.98
C HIS A 173 -14.20 4.39 9.85
N PRO A 174 -14.74 3.42 9.11
CA PRO A 174 -16.21 3.25 8.98
C PRO A 174 -16.89 2.91 10.32
N SER A 175 -16.23 2.13 11.17
CA SER A 175 -16.70 1.90 12.56
C SER A 175 -16.39 3.09 13.47
N LEU A 176 -17.44 3.62 14.10
CA LEU A 176 -17.38 4.74 15.05
C LEU A 176 -16.45 4.47 16.24
N GLN A 177 -16.33 3.21 16.67
CA GLN A 177 -15.54 2.86 17.84
C GLN A 177 -14.03 2.92 17.59
N ALA A 178 -13.60 2.90 16.33
CA ALA A 178 -12.19 2.83 15.94
C ALA A 178 -11.57 4.19 15.57
N ALA A 179 -12.40 5.19 15.22
CA ALA A 179 -11.92 6.54 14.90
C ALA A 179 -11.32 7.21 16.15
N GLY A 180 -10.15 7.83 16.01
CA GLY A 180 -9.44 8.49 17.11
C GLY A 180 -8.67 7.56 18.05
N ARG A 181 -8.74 6.23 17.87
CA ARG A 181 -7.87 5.30 18.62
C ARG A 181 -6.42 5.45 18.17
N SER A 182 -5.50 5.25 19.11
CA SER A 182 -4.07 5.21 18.86
C SER A 182 -3.43 4.00 19.54
N ALA A 183 -2.31 3.54 19.00
CA ALA A 183 -1.51 2.46 19.55
C ALA A 183 -0.03 2.78 19.36
N SER A 184 0.79 2.42 20.35
CA SER A 184 2.24 2.56 20.28
C SER A 184 2.89 1.22 19.94
N PHE A 185 3.96 1.26 19.15
CA PHE A 185 4.73 0.09 18.74
C PHE A 185 6.20 0.48 18.53
N VAL A 186 7.08 -0.53 18.51
CA VAL A 186 8.50 -0.38 18.20
C VAL A 186 8.77 -1.05 16.86
N ILE A 187 9.75 -0.54 16.12
CA ILE A 187 10.27 -1.18 14.91
C ILE A 187 11.59 -1.83 15.32
N ASP A 188 11.56 -3.16 15.42
CA ASP A 188 12.73 -3.99 15.66
C ASP A 188 13.52 -4.24 14.34
#